data_AF-A0A257LHG9-F1
#
_entry.id   AF-A0A257LHG9-F1
#
_cell.length_a   1.000
_cell.length_b   1.000
_cell.length_c   1.000
_cell.angle_alpha   90.00
_cell.angle_beta   90.00
_cell.angle_gamma   90.00
#
_symmetry.space_group_name_H-M   'P 1'
#
loop_
_entity.id
_entity.type
_entity.pdbx_description
1 polymer ?
#
loop_
_entity_poly.entity_id
_entity_poly.type
_entity_poly.pdbx_seq_one_letter_code
_entity_poly.pdbx_strand_id
1 'polypeptide(L)'
;MHDAKRFIWPCPCGKRPVLNSAPEVKSRRLPARHQIDCKACGRKGPPGEMPWQAVVGWDRAFPDARLPMANFPLFELRGLSTREARRKLLGVRAELETWRAAVRRLGSTQDVRCDDSDRIDAYLRWTIVAQALAAAHLQHDQSDAARRIANRLAQNALTQEP
;
A
#
# COMPACT_ATOMS: atom_id res chain seq x y z
N MET A 1 1.98 2.41 18.89
CA MET A 1 1.77 2.15 17.45
C MET A 1 0.44 1.43 17.29
N HIS A 2 -0.55 2.06 16.64
CA HIS A 2 -1.92 1.53 16.53
C HIS A 2 -1.96 0.10 15.98
N ASP A 3 -2.96 -0.69 16.40
CA ASP A 3 -3.17 -2.08 15.98
C ASP A 3 -3.12 -2.22 14.45
N ALA A 4 -1.99 -2.69 13.93
CA ALA A 4 -1.71 -2.78 12.50
C ALA A 4 -2.78 -3.63 11.77
N LYS A 5 -3.47 -4.53 12.48
CA LYS A 5 -4.55 -5.36 11.96
C LYS A 5 -5.74 -4.55 11.42
N ARG A 6 -5.91 -3.30 11.88
CA ARG A 6 -6.98 -2.41 11.40
C ARG A 6 -6.75 -1.93 9.98
N PHE A 7 -5.51 -1.95 9.50
CA PHE A 7 -5.14 -1.43 8.19
C PHE A 7 -5.03 -2.52 7.11
N ILE A 8 -5.23 -3.80 7.48
CA ILE A 8 -5.18 -4.91 6.53
C ILE A 8 -6.29 -4.79 5.50
N TRP A 9 -5.92 -4.66 4.23
CA TRP A 9 -6.90 -4.60 3.15
C TRP A 9 -7.54 -5.96 2.85
N PRO A 10 -8.80 -5.96 2.36
CA PRO A 10 -9.46 -7.19 1.95
C PRO A 10 -8.64 -7.95 0.92
N CYS A 11 -8.72 -9.28 0.97
CA CYS A 11 -8.18 -10.09 -0.11
C CYS A 11 -8.97 -9.83 -1.39
N PRO A 12 -8.37 -9.94 -2.59
CA PRO A 12 -9.13 -9.79 -3.84
C PRO A 12 -10.26 -10.82 -4.04
N CYS A 13 -10.29 -11.92 -3.27
CA CYS A 13 -11.42 -12.83 -3.20
C CYS A 13 -12.60 -12.31 -2.34
N GLY A 14 -12.51 -11.08 -1.82
CA GLY A 14 -13.52 -10.42 -1.00
C GLY A 14 -13.53 -10.80 0.49
N LYS A 15 -12.67 -11.72 0.94
CA LYS A 15 -12.62 -12.16 2.34
C LYS A 15 -11.56 -11.39 3.12
N ARG A 16 -11.79 -11.25 4.43
CA ARG A 16 -10.87 -10.56 5.34
C ARG A 16 -9.69 -11.49 5.66
N PRO A 17 -8.46 -11.10 5.32
CA PRO A 17 -7.29 -11.88 5.64
C PRO A 17 -6.88 -11.64 7.11
N VAL A 18 -6.06 -12.53 7.66
CA VAL A 18 -5.68 -12.56 9.07
C VAL A 18 -4.17 -12.40 9.19
N LEU A 19 -3.74 -11.60 10.17
CA LEU A 19 -2.32 -11.51 10.55
C LEU A 19 -2.00 -12.65 11.52
N ASN A 20 -1.13 -13.56 11.11
CA ASN A 20 -0.58 -14.59 11.98
C ASN A 20 0.83 -14.19 12.43
N SER A 21 1.18 -14.61 13.64
CA SER A 21 2.55 -14.64 14.14
C SER A 21 3.02 -16.10 14.19
N ALA A 22 4.12 -16.42 13.52
CA ALA A 22 4.83 -17.65 13.79
C ALA A 22 5.59 -17.48 15.11
N PRO A 23 5.47 -18.41 16.08
CA PRO A 23 6.18 -18.31 17.35
C PRO A 23 7.69 -18.33 17.11
N GLU A 24 8.41 -17.60 17.96
CA GLU A 24 9.87 -17.58 17.95
C GLU A 24 10.42 -19.00 18.13
N VAL A 25 11.22 -19.47 17.18
CA VAL A 25 11.86 -20.78 17.29
C VAL A 25 13.11 -20.61 18.15
N LYS A 26 12.95 -20.78 19.48
CA LYS A 26 14.02 -20.61 20.49
C LYS A 26 15.30 -21.37 20.15
N SER A 27 15.20 -22.51 19.46
CA SER A 27 16.36 -23.34 19.09
C SER A 27 17.24 -22.75 17.99
N ARG A 28 16.76 -21.77 17.21
CA ARG A 28 17.52 -21.16 16.10
C ARG A 28 17.76 -19.66 16.23
N ARG A 29 17.36 -19.03 17.35
CA ARG A 29 17.38 -17.56 17.54
C ARG A 29 16.78 -16.80 16.33
N LEU A 30 15.75 -17.37 15.70
CA LEU A 30 15.10 -16.72 14.57
C LEU A 30 14.00 -15.80 15.13
N PRO A 31 13.98 -14.51 14.75
CA PRO A 31 12.94 -13.60 15.22
C PRO A 31 11.57 -14.09 14.78
N ALA A 32 10.56 -13.81 15.61
CA ALA A 32 9.17 -14.08 15.28
C ALA A 32 8.83 -13.43 13.92
N ARG A 33 8.16 -14.19 13.05
CA ARG A 33 7.75 -13.69 11.73
C ARG A 33 6.23 -13.53 11.68
N HIS A 34 5.82 -12.35 11.26
CA HIS A 34 4.43 -11.99 11.03
C HIS A 34 4.11 -12.22 9.55
N GLN A 35 2.96 -12.82 9.24
CA GLN A 35 2.52 -13.03 7.87
C GLN A 35 1.00 -12.92 7.78
N ILE A 36 0.52 -12.27 6.73
CA ILE A 36 -0.91 -12.19 6.46
C ILE A 36 -1.31 -13.33 5.52
N ASP A 37 -2.42 -14.00 5.84
CA ASP A 37 -2.99 -15.03 4.99
C ASP A 37 -4.51 -14.89 4.83
N CYS A 38 -4.98 -15.25 3.64
CA CYS A 38 -6.41 -15.41 3.38
C CYS A 38 -6.78 -16.88 3.47
N LYS A 39 -7.45 -17.29 4.55
CA LYS A 39 -7.89 -18.67 4.76
C LYS A 39 -8.88 -19.18 3.72
N ALA A 40 -9.59 -18.27 3.03
CA ALA A 40 -10.60 -18.63 2.04
C ALA A 40 -10.01 -19.03 0.68
N CYS A 41 -8.91 -18.40 0.24
CA CYS A 41 -8.32 -18.65 -1.08
C CYS A 41 -6.83 -19.06 -1.04
N GLY A 42 -6.26 -19.21 0.16
CA GLY A 42 -4.89 -19.67 0.37
C GLY A 42 -3.79 -18.65 0.06
N ARG A 43 -4.12 -17.43 -0.41
CA ARG A 43 -3.13 -16.37 -0.68
C ARG A 43 -2.40 -15.96 0.59
N LYS A 44 -1.11 -15.70 0.45
CA LYS A 44 -0.22 -15.27 1.54
C LYS A 44 0.56 -14.03 1.13
N GLY A 45 0.71 -13.10 2.06
CA GLY A 45 1.59 -11.94 1.91
C GLY A 45 3.05 -12.29 2.21
N PRO A 46 3.99 -11.40 1.90
CA PRO A 46 5.37 -11.55 2.33
C PRO A 46 5.46 -11.50 3.86
N PRO A 47 6.37 -12.28 4.48
CA PRO A 47 6.59 -12.20 5.93
C PRO A 47 7.28 -10.88 6.31
N GLY A 48 6.97 -10.37 7.50
CA GLY A 48 7.63 -9.23 8.14
C GLY A 48 8.08 -9.56 9.55
N GLU A 49 9.10 -8.86 10.05
CA GLU A 49 9.57 -9.02 11.43
C GLU A 49 8.58 -8.36 12.40
N MET A 50 8.00 -7.24 11.99
CA MET A 50 6.96 -6.52 12.75
C MET A 50 5.57 -6.69 12.13
N PRO A 51 4.49 -6.65 12.92
CA PRO A 51 3.11 -6.71 12.44
C PRO A 51 2.83 -5.75 11.27
N TRP A 52 3.25 -4.48 11.40
CA TRP A 52 3.01 -3.45 10.40
C TRP A 52 3.75 -3.71 9.09
N GLN A 53 4.92 -4.37 9.12
CA GLN A 53 5.67 -4.72 7.90
C GLN A 53 4.92 -5.78 7.09
N ALA A 54 4.31 -6.74 7.77
CA ALA A 54 3.46 -7.75 7.12
C ALA A 54 2.22 -7.11 6.48
N VAL A 55 1.60 -6.13 7.16
CA VAL A 55 0.47 -5.33 6.62
C VAL A 55 0.86 -4.57 5.37
N VAL A 56 1.90 -3.75 5.42
CA VAL A 56 2.44 -3.03 4.25
C VAL A 56 2.73 -4.00 3.11
N GLY A 57 3.36 -5.13 3.42
CA GLY A 57 3.71 -6.14 2.43
C GLY A 57 2.50 -6.75 1.74
N TRP A 58 1.43 -7.04 2.50
CA TRP A 58 0.17 -7.52 1.97
C TRP A 58 -0.53 -6.47 1.11
N ASP A 59 -0.75 -5.27 1.64
CA ASP A 59 -1.49 -4.19 0.98
C ASP A 59 -0.78 -3.75 -0.32
N ARG A 60 0.57 -3.79 -0.34
CA ARG A 60 1.35 -3.56 -1.56
C ARG A 60 1.18 -4.67 -2.59
N ALA A 61 1.14 -5.94 -2.17
CA ALA A 61 1.03 -7.08 -3.08
C ALA A 61 -0.38 -7.22 -3.66
N PHE A 62 -1.39 -6.80 -2.89
CA PHE A 62 -2.79 -6.90 -3.26
C PHE A 62 -3.50 -5.55 -3.07
N PRO A 63 -3.18 -4.52 -3.87
CA PRO A 63 -3.83 -3.23 -3.76
C PRO A 63 -5.32 -3.35 -4.09
N ASP A 64 -6.20 -2.87 -3.21
CA ASP A 64 -7.65 -2.87 -3.46
C ASP A 64 -8.08 -1.55 -4.09
N ALA A 65 -8.17 -1.53 -5.42
CA ALA A 65 -8.62 -0.36 -6.19
C ALA A 65 -10.04 0.11 -5.80
N ARG A 66 -10.84 -0.70 -5.11
CA ARG A 66 -12.18 -0.30 -4.63
C ARG A 66 -12.10 0.54 -3.35
N LEU A 67 -10.97 0.54 -2.66
CA LEU A 67 -10.78 1.34 -1.46
C LEU A 67 -10.57 2.80 -1.86
N PRO A 68 -11.46 3.74 -1.46
CA PRO A 68 -11.31 5.14 -1.84
C PRO A 68 -9.97 5.71 -1.37
N MET A 69 -9.28 6.45 -2.23
CA MET A 69 -8.02 7.12 -1.88
C MET A 69 -8.14 8.00 -0.62
N ALA A 70 -9.30 8.63 -0.40
CA ALA A 70 -9.58 9.44 0.78
C ALA A 70 -9.61 8.66 2.10
N ASN A 71 -9.73 7.33 2.04
CA ASN A 71 -9.74 6.43 3.19
C ASN A 71 -8.34 5.84 3.45
N PHE A 72 -7.36 6.10 2.59
CA PHE A 72 -5.99 5.71 2.86
C PHE A 72 -5.51 6.43 4.13
N PRO A 73 -5.02 5.70 5.15
CA PRO A 73 -4.53 6.32 6.36
C PRO A 73 -3.25 7.09 6.05
N LEU A 74 -3.05 8.25 6.69
CA LEU A 74 -1.87 9.11 6.49
C LEU A 74 -1.91 9.93 5.17
N PHE A 75 -0.99 10.89 5.04
CA PHE A 75 -0.75 11.73 3.85
C PHE A 75 -1.90 12.66 3.41
N GLU A 76 -3.01 12.72 4.14
CA GLU A 76 -4.11 13.68 3.92
C GLU A 76 -4.55 13.76 2.46
N LEU A 77 -5.02 12.62 1.94
CA LEU A 77 -5.40 12.48 0.53
C LEU A 77 -6.87 12.85 0.26
N ARG A 78 -7.62 13.21 1.30
CA ARG A 78 -9.03 13.58 1.22
C ARG A 78 -9.20 14.84 0.36
N GLY A 79 -10.17 14.80 -0.56
CA GLY A 79 -10.49 15.92 -1.45
C GLY A 79 -9.56 16.05 -2.66
N LEU A 80 -8.52 15.23 -2.77
CA LEU A 80 -7.63 15.21 -3.94
C LEU A 80 -8.19 14.27 -5.02
N SER A 81 -8.07 14.68 -6.28
CA SER A 81 -8.22 13.76 -7.41
C SER A 81 -7.11 12.70 -7.41
N THR A 82 -7.31 11.58 -8.11
CA THR A 82 -6.31 10.51 -8.21
C THR A 82 -4.95 11.02 -8.71
N ARG A 83 -4.95 11.95 -9.69
CA ARG A 83 -3.70 12.57 -10.20
C ARG A 83 -3.03 13.47 -9.16
N GLU A 84 -3.79 14.26 -8.42
CA GLU A 84 -3.25 15.12 -7.36
C GLU A 84 -2.68 14.31 -6.21
N ALA A 85 -3.42 13.29 -5.74
CA ALA A 85 -2.94 12.37 -4.72
C ALA A 85 -1.63 11.68 -5.15
N ARG A 86 -1.54 11.23 -6.40
CA ARG A 86 -0.30 10.66 -6.94
C ARG A 86 0.86 11.65 -6.92
N ARG A 87 0.65 12.91 -7.35
CA ARG A 87 1.68 13.96 -7.29
C ARG A 87 2.13 14.23 -5.86
N LYS A 88 1.19 14.37 -4.92
CA LYS A 88 1.49 14.56 -3.48
C LYS A 88 2.33 13.42 -2.94
N LEU A 89 1.96 12.17 -3.23
CA LEU A 89 2.69 10.98 -2.78
C LEU A 89 4.09 10.85 -3.39
N LEU A 90 4.31 11.35 -4.61
CA LEU A 90 5.66 11.43 -5.19
C LEU A 90 6.53 12.45 -4.45
N GLY A 91 5.97 13.63 -4.12
CA GLY A 91 6.66 14.66 -3.32
C GLY A 91 7.03 14.15 -1.93
N VAL A 92 6.07 13.58 -1.20
CA VAL A 92 6.29 12.98 0.12
C VAL A 92 7.40 11.93 0.08
N ARG A 93 7.42 11.08 -0.96
CA ARG A 93 8.48 10.08 -1.11
C ARG A 93 9.86 10.71 -1.28
N ALA A 94 9.97 11.72 -2.14
CA ALA A 94 11.24 12.41 -2.38
C ALA A 94 11.76 13.12 -1.11
N GLU A 95 10.86 13.73 -0.33
CA GLU A 95 11.18 14.34 0.95
C GLU A 95 11.69 13.30 1.96
N LEU A 96 10.97 12.18 2.11
CA LEU A 96 11.37 11.10 3.02
C LEU A 96 12.69 10.45 2.61
N GLU A 97 12.95 10.26 1.31
CA GLU A 97 14.23 9.74 0.81
C GLU A 97 15.38 10.74 1.11
N THR A 98 15.13 12.04 0.99
CA THR A 98 16.08 13.09 1.36
C THR A 98 16.38 13.07 2.86
N TRP A 99 15.34 12.98 3.70
CA TRP A 99 15.49 12.88 5.15
C TRP A 99 16.22 11.60 5.55
N ARG A 100 15.91 10.46 4.92
CA ARG A 100 16.61 9.20 5.14
C ARG A 100 18.10 9.34 4.85
N ALA A 101 18.46 9.98 3.74
CA ALA A 101 19.85 10.22 3.39
C ALA A 101 20.55 11.14 4.39
N ALA A 102 19.87 12.20 4.86
CA ALA A 102 20.39 13.09 5.88
C ALA A 102 20.62 12.37 7.23
N VAL A 103 19.64 11.61 7.71
CA VAL A 103 19.75 10.81 8.95
C VAL A 103 20.90 9.81 8.85
N ARG A 104 21.06 9.13 7.70
CA ARG A 104 22.19 8.21 7.47
C ARG A 104 23.55 8.91 7.49
N ARG A 105 23.66 10.10 6.88
CA ARG A 105 24.90 10.89 6.88
C ARG A 105 25.26 11.40 8.26
N LEU A 106 24.25 11.85 9.00
CA LEU A 106 24.41 12.29 10.38
C LEU A 106 24.81 11.10 11.27
N GLY A 107 24.20 9.92 11.03
CA GLY A 107 24.27 8.63 11.73
C GLY A 107 25.63 8.06 12.15
N SER A 108 26.74 8.62 11.69
CA SER A 108 28.10 8.27 12.15
C SER A 108 28.44 8.77 13.57
N THR A 109 27.46 9.34 14.29
CA THR A 109 27.64 9.92 15.64
C THR A 109 26.47 9.56 16.60
N GLN A 110 26.55 8.39 17.24
CA GLN A 110 25.89 8.03 18.52
C GLN A 110 24.36 7.72 18.57
N ASP A 111 24.03 6.86 19.54
CA ASP A 111 22.84 5.99 19.79
C ASP A 111 21.42 6.59 19.78
N VAL A 112 21.23 7.88 19.50
CA VAL A 112 19.89 8.53 19.56
C VAL A 112 19.06 8.33 18.27
N ARG A 113 19.59 7.63 17.25
CA ARG A 113 19.08 7.68 15.86
C ARG A 113 18.31 6.47 15.35
N CYS A 114 18.20 5.39 16.11
CA CYS A 114 17.50 4.18 15.65
C CYS A 114 16.00 4.44 15.40
N ASP A 115 15.35 5.22 16.28
CA ASP A 115 13.90 5.48 16.17
C ASP A 115 13.52 6.33 14.94
N ASP A 116 14.29 7.38 14.63
CA ASP A 116 14.00 8.23 13.47
C ASP A 116 14.19 7.49 12.14
N SER A 117 15.22 6.65 12.03
CA SER A 117 15.45 5.84 10.83
C SER A 117 14.31 4.83 10.62
N ASP A 118 13.89 4.14 11.67
CA ASP A 118 12.79 3.17 11.61
C ASP A 118 11.46 3.84 11.29
N ARG A 119 11.21 5.03 11.83
CA ARG A 119 10.03 5.84 11.50
C ARG A 119 10.04 6.26 10.03
N ILE A 120 11.15 6.80 9.52
CA ILE A 120 11.28 7.18 8.11
C ILE A 120 11.06 5.97 7.20
N ASP A 121 11.66 4.82 7.54
CA ASP A 121 11.48 3.58 6.77
C ASP A 121 10.02 3.07 6.82
N ALA A 122 9.33 3.22 7.94
CA ALA A 122 7.91 2.91 8.06
C ALA A 122 7.05 3.86 7.19
N TYR A 123 7.28 5.17 7.24
CA TYR A 123 6.57 6.14 6.41
C TYR A 123 6.82 5.90 4.92
N LEU A 124 8.07 5.65 4.50
CA LEU A 124 8.40 5.31 3.11
C LEU A 124 7.65 4.07 2.63
N ARG A 125 7.58 3.04 3.47
CA ARG A 125 6.85 1.81 3.18
C ARG A 125 5.35 2.09 2.99
N TRP A 126 4.73 2.89 3.86
CA TRP A 126 3.34 3.32 3.69
C TRP A 126 3.14 4.19 2.44
N THR A 127 4.07 5.07 2.10
CA THR A 127 4.01 5.86 0.86
C THR A 127 4.01 4.96 -0.36
N ILE A 128 4.80 3.88 -0.37
CA ILE A 128 4.80 2.90 -1.47
C ILE A 128 3.44 2.22 -1.60
N VAL A 129 2.79 1.84 -0.49
CA VAL A 129 1.44 1.27 -0.52
C VAL A 129 0.43 2.28 -1.08
N ALA A 130 0.48 3.53 -0.64
CA ALA A 130 -0.38 4.60 -1.14
C ALA A 130 -0.18 4.84 -2.64
N GLN A 131 1.07 4.80 -3.11
CA GLN A 131 1.41 4.94 -4.53
C GLN A 131 0.85 3.77 -5.36
N ALA A 132 0.92 2.55 -4.83
CA ALA A 132 0.33 1.37 -5.48
C ALA A 132 -1.20 1.50 -5.60
N LEU A 133 -1.87 1.98 -4.55
CA LEU A 133 -3.31 2.25 -4.58
C LEU A 133 -3.65 3.34 -5.61
N ALA A 134 -2.93 4.45 -5.61
CA ALA A 134 -3.13 5.53 -6.58
C ALA A 134 -2.94 5.06 -8.03
N ALA A 135 -1.96 4.18 -8.27
CA ALA A 135 -1.75 3.57 -9.58
C ALA A 135 -2.92 2.66 -9.99
N ALA A 136 -3.44 1.85 -9.05
CA ALA A 136 -4.58 0.98 -9.30
C ALA A 136 -5.86 1.77 -9.64
N HIS A 137 -6.11 2.89 -8.93
CA HIS A 137 -7.21 3.82 -9.25
C HIS A 137 -7.06 4.42 -10.65
N LEU A 138 -5.87 4.88 -11.03
CA LEU A 138 -5.65 5.42 -12.38
C LEU A 138 -5.90 4.39 -13.49
N GLN A 139 -5.48 3.14 -13.28
CA GLN A 139 -5.72 2.06 -14.23
C GLN A 139 -7.22 1.74 -14.36
N HIS A 140 -7.94 1.76 -13.25
CA HIS A 140 -9.39 1.59 -13.23
C HIS A 140 -10.10 2.74 -13.97
N ASP A 141 -9.75 3.99 -13.66
CA ASP A 141 -10.30 5.19 -14.31
C ASP A 141 -10.09 5.17 -15.83
N GLN A 142 -8.89 4.76 -16.27
CA GLN A 142 -8.55 4.63 -17.68
C GLN A 142 -9.35 3.53 -18.38
N SER A 143 -9.50 2.38 -17.73
CA SER A 143 -10.28 1.24 -18.25
C SER A 143 -11.76 1.60 -18.38
N ASP A 144 -12.30 2.31 -17.40
CA ASP A 144 -13.68 2.80 -17.44
C ASP A 144 -13.91 3.84 -18.53
N ALA A 145 -12.97 4.79 -18.71
CA ALA A 145 -13.05 5.76 -19.79
C ALA A 145 -13.02 5.08 -21.16
N ALA A 146 -12.11 4.12 -21.37
CA ALA A 146 -12.02 3.36 -22.61
C ALA A 146 -13.32 2.58 -22.90
N ARG A 147 -13.89 1.92 -21.89
CA ARG A 147 -15.16 1.20 -22.02
C ARG A 147 -16.33 2.12 -22.40
N ARG A 148 -16.40 3.32 -21.81
CA ARG A 148 -17.45 4.31 -22.16
C ARG A 148 -17.32 4.79 -23.60
N ILE A 149 -16.10 5.02 -24.08
CA ILE A 149 -15.84 5.41 -25.47
C ILE A 149 -16.26 4.27 -26.40
N ALA A 150 -15.83 3.04 -26.14
CA ALA A 150 -16.19 1.87 -26.95
C ALA A 150 -17.71 1.67 -27.03
N ASN A 151 -18.42 1.78 -25.91
CA ASN A 151 -19.89 1.65 -25.88
C ASN A 151 -20.58 2.75 -26.70
N ARG A 152 -20.09 4.00 -26.64
CA ARG A 152 -20.63 5.10 -27.45
C ARG A 152 -20.42 4.86 -28.95
N LEU A 153 -19.22 4.38 -29.33
CA LEU A 153 -18.93 4.05 -30.72
C LEU A 153 -19.82 2.92 -31.24
N ALA A 154 -20.03 1.88 -30.44
CA ALA A 154 -20.92 0.77 -30.78
C ALA A 154 -22.38 1.22 -30.92
N GLN A 155 -22.88 2.08 -30.02
CA GLN A 155 -24.23 2.64 -30.11
C GLN A 155 -24.41 3.49 -31.37
N ASN A 156 -23.45 4.33 -31.71
CA ASN A 156 -23.50 5.16 -32.91
C ASN A 156 -23.50 4.32 -34.20
N ALA A 157 -22.75 3.21 -34.23
CA ALA A 157 -22.72 2.30 -35.37
C ALA A 157 -24.07 1.59 -35.60
N LEU A 158 -24.78 1.22 -34.52
CA LEU A 158 -26.11 0.60 -34.60
C LEU A 158 -27.22 1.57 -35.05
N THR A 159 -27.04 2.87 -34.83
CA THR A 159 -28.00 3.91 -35.27
C THR A 159 -27.78 4.40 -36.70
N GLN A 160 -26.78 3.87 -37.43
CA GLN A 160 -26.44 4.26 -38.80
C GLN A 160 -26.82 3.22 -39.87
N GLU A 161 -27.58 2.18 -39.53
CA GLU A 161 -28.19 1.31 -40.55
C GLU A 161 -29.44 2.00 -41.16
N PRO A 162 -29.52 2.11 -42.50
CA PRO A 162 -30.55 2.86 -43.24
C PRO A 162 -31.93 2.21 -43.26
#